data_AF-A0A7W1GD23-F1
#
_entry.id   AF-A0A7W1GD23-F1
#
_cell.length_a   1.000
_cell.length_b   1.000
_cell.length_c   1.000
_cell.angle_alpha   90.00
_cell.angle_beta   90.00
_cell.angle_gamma   90.00
#
_symmetry.space_group_name_H-M   'P 1'
#
loop_
_entity.id
_entity.type
_entity.pdbx_description
1 polymer ?
#
loop_
_entity_poly.entity_id
_entity_poly.type
_entity_poly.pdbx_seq_one_letter_code
_entity_poly.pdbx_strand_id
1 'polypeptide(L)'
;MSSISRLTLVVTFLVAIILLTVLLPAGSLAIQDQDRIINYQSFSNEPVEITAVKSKKGVVKMGEKFADDNDWWKNFTVTVHNNSGKTITSLSIDVTFVRPQSHATSQEPPFFHTLHFGPSPFFPEYALRDRGKVVKPDGIIDLVLLDENYEHIERFLRELKYPASIKKVELLIHTVGFEDGTAWSGGTWFYRDPNKPDELIPEERSPGRARNRSAFFWL
;
A
#
# COMPACT_ATOMS: atom_id res chain seq x y z
N MET A 1 21.17 13.20 72.88
CA MET A 1 20.27 13.17 71.72
C MET A 1 20.58 11.92 70.91
N SER A 2 19.70 10.93 71.00
CA SER A 2 19.95 9.51 70.70
C SER A 2 19.99 9.19 69.20
N SER A 3 21.00 8.41 68.80
CA SER A 3 21.21 7.85 67.46
C SER A 3 19.97 7.15 66.87
N ILE A 4 19.09 6.64 67.74
CA ILE A 4 17.84 5.95 67.39
C ILE A 4 16.88 6.87 66.62
N SER A 5 16.89 8.19 66.86
CA SER A 5 15.99 9.15 66.23
C SER A 5 16.33 9.46 64.77
N ARG A 6 17.57 9.18 64.34
CA ARG A 6 18.02 9.41 62.96
C ARG A 6 17.72 8.22 62.04
N LEU A 7 17.66 7.01 62.59
CA LEU A 7 17.40 5.79 61.81
C LEU A 7 15.92 5.68 61.41
N THR A 8 14.99 6.06 62.28
CA THR A 8 13.54 6.04 62.00
C THR A 8 13.12 7.03 60.92
N LEU A 9 13.82 8.16 60.79
CA LEU A 9 13.49 9.21 59.82
C LEU A 9 13.96 8.85 58.39
N VAL A 10 15.03 8.06 58.27
CA VAL A 10 15.53 7.57 56.96
C VAL A 10 14.63 6.46 56.40
N VAL A 11 14.12 5.57 57.26
CA VAL A 11 13.24 4.48 56.84
C VAL A 11 11.88 5.00 56.35
N THR A 12 11.28 5.98 57.03
CA THR A 12 10.01 6.59 56.58
C THR A 12 10.14 7.35 55.26
N PHE A 13 11.28 8.00 55.00
CA PHE A 13 11.53 8.68 53.73
C PHE A 13 11.67 7.70 52.55
N LEU A 14 12.31 6.54 52.77
CA LEU A 14 12.43 5.48 51.76
C LEU A 14 11.09 4.80 51.43
N VAL A 15 10.24 4.56 52.43
CA VAL A 15 8.89 3.98 52.21
C VAL A 15 7.99 4.95 51.45
N ALA A 16 8.10 6.26 51.70
CA ALA A 16 7.35 7.28 50.96
C ALA A 16 7.76 7.39 49.49
N ILE A 17 9.04 7.22 49.17
CA ILE A 17 9.54 7.23 47.78
C ILE A 17 9.08 5.98 47.02
N ILE A 18 9.08 4.81 47.65
CA ILE A 18 8.58 3.57 47.04
C ILE A 18 7.07 3.68 46.77
N LEU A 19 6.28 4.24 47.70
CA LEU A 19 4.84 4.46 47.47
C LEU A 19 4.57 5.47 46.34
N LEU A 20 5.44 6.46 46.13
CA LEU A 20 5.26 7.47 45.08
C LEU A 20 5.52 6.90 43.67
N THR A 21 6.35 5.85 43.54
CA THR A 21 6.59 5.18 42.25
C THR A 21 5.45 4.27 41.79
N VAL A 22 4.60 3.79 42.69
CA VAL A 22 3.45 2.91 42.36
C VAL A 22 2.23 3.73 41.88
N LEU A 23 2.26 5.06 42.02
CA LEU A 23 1.17 5.97 41.64
C LEU A 23 1.46 6.80 40.39
N LEU A 24 2.57 6.55 39.67
CA LEU A 24 2.67 7.03 38.31
C LEU A 24 1.80 6.10 37.47
N PRO A 25 0.61 6.54 36.98
CA PRO A 25 -0.02 5.81 35.90
C PRO A 25 1.06 5.65 34.85
N ALA A 26 1.32 4.42 34.42
CA ALA A 26 2.02 4.20 33.18
C ALA A 26 1.25 5.04 32.17
N GLY A 27 1.78 6.23 31.89
CA GLY A 27 1.33 7.06 30.82
C GLY A 27 1.72 6.28 29.59
N SER A 28 0.91 5.28 29.23
CA SER A 28 0.47 5.17 27.86
C SER A 28 -0.02 6.57 27.52
N LEU A 29 0.92 7.40 27.05
CA LEU A 29 0.62 8.38 26.03
C LEU A 29 -0.30 7.61 25.12
N ALA A 30 -1.59 7.98 25.16
CA ALA A 30 -2.53 7.49 24.20
C ALA A 30 -1.92 7.93 22.88
N ILE A 31 -1.10 7.06 22.28
CA ILE A 31 -0.88 6.99 20.85
C ILE A 31 -2.31 6.94 20.39
N GLN A 32 -2.80 8.10 20.00
CA GLN A 32 -4.16 8.29 19.61
C GLN A 32 -4.30 7.29 18.48
N ASP A 33 -5.03 6.21 18.78
CA ASP A 33 -5.05 5.04 17.94
C ASP A 33 -5.86 5.42 16.72
N GLN A 34 -5.17 6.04 15.77
CA GLN A 34 -5.83 6.74 14.70
C GLN A 34 -6.16 5.66 13.67
N ASP A 35 -7.43 5.31 13.58
CA ASP A 35 -7.94 4.34 12.61
C ASP A 35 -7.31 4.55 11.22
N ARG A 36 -6.56 3.55 10.76
CA ARG A 36 -6.04 3.42 9.40
C ARG A 36 -6.89 2.43 8.63
N ILE A 37 -7.02 2.58 7.32
CA ILE A 37 -7.71 1.61 6.48
C ILE A 37 -7.01 1.48 5.13
N ILE A 38 -6.89 0.25 4.65
CA ILE A 38 -6.42 -0.08 3.31
C ILE A 38 -7.60 -0.69 2.57
N ASN A 39 -8.05 -0.03 1.51
CA ASN A 39 -9.11 -0.54 0.65
C ASN A 39 -8.52 -1.13 -0.63
N TYR A 40 -9.24 -2.06 -1.23
CA TYR A 40 -8.91 -2.63 -2.52
C TYR A 40 -10.01 -2.31 -3.53
N GLN A 41 -9.63 -1.72 -4.66
CA GLN A 41 -10.52 -1.52 -5.80
C GLN A 41 -10.28 -2.65 -6.81
N SER A 42 -11.27 -3.51 -6.99
CA SER A 42 -11.16 -4.65 -7.89
C SER A 42 -11.92 -4.47 -9.21
N PHE A 43 -11.41 -5.11 -10.25
CA PHE A 43 -12.13 -5.39 -11.48
C PHE A 43 -12.61 -6.85 -11.51
N SER A 44 -13.70 -7.12 -12.23
CA SER A 44 -14.32 -8.46 -12.28
C SER A 44 -13.49 -9.52 -13.01
N ASN A 45 -12.41 -9.14 -13.68
CA ASN A 45 -11.61 -9.97 -14.58
C ASN A 45 -10.11 -9.75 -14.37
N GLU A 46 -9.69 -9.50 -13.13
CA GLU A 46 -8.27 -9.40 -12.79
C GLU A 46 -7.58 -10.75 -12.96
N PRO A 47 -6.40 -10.79 -13.62
CA PRO A 47 -5.65 -12.02 -13.83
C PRO A 47 -4.72 -12.37 -12.66
N VAL A 48 -4.86 -11.67 -11.55
CA VAL A 48 -4.05 -11.80 -10.33
C VAL A 48 -4.91 -11.46 -9.12
N GLU A 49 -4.49 -11.87 -7.93
CA GLU A 49 -5.19 -11.62 -6.68
C GLU A 49 -4.23 -11.05 -5.62
N ILE A 50 -4.61 -9.97 -4.93
CA ILE A 50 -3.89 -9.52 -3.73
C ILE A 50 -4.30 -10.41 -2.55
N THR A 51 -3.38 -11.24 -2.07
CA THR A 51 -3.65 -12.22 -1.01
C THR A 51 -3.26 -11.73 0.38
N ALA A 52 -2.33 -10.79 0.47
CA ALA A 52 -1.95 -10.18 1.74
C ALA A 52 -1.41 -8.77 1.54
N VAL A 53 -1.58 -7.94 2.57
CA VAL A 53 -0.94 -6.63 2.68
C VAL A 53 -0.26 -6.55 4.04
N LYS A 54 0.97 -6.04 4.07
CA LYS A 54 1.75 -5.88 5.30
C LYS A 54 2.13 -4.41 5.53
N SER A 55 1.90 -3.94 6.74
CA SER A 55 2.48 -2.71 7.28
C SER A 55 3.79 -3.02 8.02
N LYS A 56 4.45 -1.97 8.52
CA LYS A 56 5.60 -2.08 9.43
C LYS A 56 5.33 -2.99 10.64
N LYS A 57 4.09 -3.04 11.15
CA LYS A 57 3.70 -3.84 12.33
C LYS A 57 3.21 -5.25 12.00
N GLY A 58 3.06 -5.61 10.72
CA GLY A 58 2.69 -6.96 10.30
C GLY A 58 1.57 -6.99 9.26
N VAL A 59 0.90 -8.13 9.16
CA VAL A 59 -0.20 -8.35 8.20
C VAL A 59 -1.42 -7.52 8.60
N VAL A 60 -1.99 -6.81 7.64
CA VAL A 60 -3.20 -5.99 7.80
C VAL A 60 -4.32 -6.56 6.94
N LYS A 61 -5.54 -6.58 7.49
CA LYS A 61 -6.73 -7.00 6.76
C LYS A 61 -7.30 -5.83 5.95
N MET A 62 -7.42 -6.02 4.63
CA MET A 62 -8.01 -5.02 3.74
C MET A 62 -9.50 -4.80 4.07
N GLY A 63 -9.96 -3.55 3.94
CA GLY A 63 -11.32 -3.12 4.28
C GLY A 63 -11.60 -2.96 5.77
N GLU A 64 -10.65 -3.31 6.64
CA GLU A 64 -10.78 -3.17 8.09
C GLU A 64 -9.90 -2.05 8.64
N LYS A 65 -10.38 -1.43 9.72
CA LYS A 65 -9.62 -0.41 10.43
C LYS A 65 -8.54 -1.06 11.29
N PHE A 66 -7.37 -0.44 11.36
CA PHE A 66 -6.29 -0.90 12.21
C PHE A 66 -5.50 0.24 12.85
N ALA A 67 -4.81 -0.14 13.92
CA ALA A 67 -4.01 0.68 14.81
C ALA A 67 -2.54 0.69 14.36
N ASP A 68 -1.99 1.84 13.97
CA ASP A 68 -0.57 1.94 13.60
C ASP A 68 -0.03 3.37 13.71
N ASP A 69 1.30 3.50 13.61
CA ASP A 69 2.02 4.77 13.73
C ASP A 69 1.75 5.68 12.51
N ASN A 70 2.37 6.87 12.45
CA ASN A 70 2.19 7.77 11.30
C ASN A 70 2.91 7.28 10.04
N ASP A 71 4.00 6.55 10.21
CA ASP A 71 4.83 5.94 9.16
C ASP A 71 4.44 4.47 8.87
N TRP A 72 3.20 4.08 9.18
CA TRP A 72 2.72 2.69 9.03
C TRP A 72 2.90 2.11 7.63
N TRP A 73 2.89 2.95 6.61
CA TRP A 73 3.06 2.59 5.20
C TRP A 73 4.53 2.55 4.76
N LYS A 74 5.49 2.72 5.68
CA LYS A 74 6.91 2.41 5.44
C LYS A 74 7.11 0.90 5.32
N ASN A 75 7.92 0.45 4.35
CA ASN A 75 8.11 -0.97 4.02
C ASN A 75 6.79 -1.71 3.68
N PHE A 76 5.81 -0.96 3.21
CA PHE A 76 4.52 -1.48 2.78
C PHE A 76 4.71 -2.58 1.74
N THR A 77 4.13 -3.76 1.98
CA THR A 77 4.28 -4.92 1.10
C THR A 77 2.91 -5.39 0.63
N VAL A 78 2.78 -5.64 -0.67
CA VAL A 78 1.60 -6.25 -1.28
C VAL A 78 1.99 -7.61 -1.85
N THR A 79 1.37 -8.67 -1.33
CA THR A 79 1.58 -10.04 -1.80
C THR A 79 0.52 -10.37 -2.86
N VAL A 80 0.97 -10.81 -4.02
CA VAL A 80 0.13 -11.08 -5.18
C VAL A 80 0.28 -12.52 -5.63
N HIS A 81 -0.85 -13.17 -5.88
CA HIS A 81 -0.94 -14.52 -6.43
C HIS A 81 -1.33 -14.46 -7.92
N ASN A 82 -0.59 -15.19 -8.75
CA ASN A 82 -0.87 -15.32 -10.18
C ASN A 82 -1.88 -16.45 -10.44
N ASN A 83 -3.15 -16.10 -10.56
CA ASN A 83 -4.23 -17.03 -10.88
C ASN A 83 -4.65 -17.01 -12.38
N SER A 84 -3.85 -16.38 -13.26
CA SER A 84 -4.18 -16.22 -14.69
C SER A 84 -4.01 -17.47 -15.56
N GLY A 85 -3.26 -18.47 -15.08
CA GLY A 85 -2.77 -19.57 -15.91
C GLY A 85 -1.66 -19.18 -16.91
N LYS A 86 -1.22 -17.91 -16.93
CA LYS A 86 -0.16 -17.39 -17.80
C LYS A 86 1.09 -17.02 -16.99
N THR A 87 2.25 -17.00 -17.64
CA THR A 87 3.48 -16.48 -17.00
C THR A 87 3.48 -14.95 -17.05
N ILE A 88 3.54 -14.31 -15.88
CA ILE A 88 3.61 -12.86 -15.73
C ILE A 88 5.06 -12.39 -15.84
N THR A 89 5.27 -11.37 -16.64
CA THR A 89 6.56 -10.69 -16.87
C THR A 89 6.56 -9.26 -16.35
N SER A 90 5.38 -8.69 -16.13
CA SER A 90 5.19 -7.34 -15.63
C SER A 90 3.92 -7.24 -14.79
N LEU A 91 3.97 -6.50 -13.69
CA LEU A 91 2.83 -6.23 -12.83
C LEU A 91 3.00 -4.85 -12.20
N SER A 92 1.94 -4.05 -12.19
CA SER A 92 1.91 -2.77 -11.50
C SER A 92 0.67 -2.61 -10.63
N ILE A 93 0.86 -2.09 -9.41
CA ILE A 93 -0.20 -1.79 -8.46
C ILE A 93 -0.09 -0.34 -8.07
N ASP A 94 -1.17 0.41 -8.25
CA ASP A 94 -1.24 1.80 -7.80
C ASP A 94 -1.63 1.82 -6.31
N VAL A 95 -0.86 2.56 -5.54
CA VAL A 95 -1.08 2.86 -4.12
C VAL A 95 -1.54 4.31 -4.05
N THR A 96 -2.86 4.50 -3.94
CA THR A 96 -3.48 5.82 -3.93
C THR A 96 -3.65 6.33 -2.50
N PHE A 97 -3.07 7.48 -2.21
CA PHE A 97 -3.16 8.18 -0.93
C PHE A 97 -4.41 9.07 -0.94
N VAL A 98 -5.44 8.69 -0.18
CA VAL A 98 -6.73 9.36 -0.21
C VAL A 98 -6.74 10.54 0.75
N ARG A 99 -7.16 11.71 0.25
CA ARG A 99 -7.34 12.92 1.08
C ARG A 99 -8.58 12.77 1.98
N PRO A 100 -8.51 13.12 3.27
CA PRO A 100 -9.71 13.13 4.12
C PRO A 100 -10.72 14.17 3.61
N GLN A 101 -12.01 13.84 3.64
CA GLN A 101 -13.08 14.74 3.19
C GLN A 101 -13.11 16.07 3.96
N SER A 102 -12.73 16.05 5.24
CA SER A 102 -12.66 17.22 6.11
C SER A 102 -11.38 18.06 5.93
N HIS A 103 -10.47 17.66 5.03
CA HIS A 103 -9.21 18.36 4.82
C HIS A 103 -9.37 19.53 3.84
N ALA A 104 -8.57 20.59 4.02
CA ALA A 104 -8.64 21.80 3.18
C ALA A 104 -8.42 21.54 1.68
N THR A 105 -7.70 20.47 1.35
CA THR A 105 -7.39 20.04 -0.03
C THR A 105 -8.26 18.87 -0.50
N SER A 106 -9.40 18.58 0.16
CA SER A 106 -10.23 17.41 -0.15
C SER A 106 -10.79 17.35 -1.58
N GLN A 107 -10.84 18.49 -2.29
CA GLN A 107 -11.28 18.57 -3.68
C GLN A 107 -10.15 18.41 -4.70
N GLU A 108 -8.89 18.37 -4.25
CA GLU A 108 -7.75 18.13 -5.13
C GLU A 108 -7.63 16.63 -5.46
N PRO A 109 -7.09 16.26 -6.63
CA PRO A 109 -6.84 14.87 -6.97
C PRO A 109 -6.01 14.13 -5.91
N PRO A 110 -6.25 12.82 -5.72
CA PRO A 110 -5.40 12.01 -4.87
C PRO A 110 -4.01 11.84 -5.50
N PHE A 111 -3.00 11.63 -4.66
CA PHE A 111 -1.67 11.26 -5.09
C PHE A 111 -1.59 9.75 -5.16
N PHE A 112 -0.89 9.20 -6.14
CA PHE A 112 -0.63 7.76 -6.19
C PHE A 112 0.84 7.48 -6.48
N HIS A 113 1.31 6.34 -5.99
CA HIS A 113 2.60 5.78 -6.35
C HIS A 113 2.40 4.35 -6.86
N THR A 114 3.17 3.96 -7.86
CA THR A 114 3.02 2.63 -8.47
C THR A 114 4.12 1.69 -7.98
N LEU A 115 3.72 0.56 -7.42
CA LEU A 115 4.62 -0.56 -7.16
C LEU A 115 4.81 -1.35 -8.44
N HIS A 116 6.05 -1.68 -8.79
CA HIS A 116 6.38 -2.34 -10.05
C HIS A 116 7.11 -3.68 -9.85
N PHE A 117 6.67 -4.67 -10.61
CA PHE A 117 7.46 -5.84 -10.99
C PHE A 117 7.69 -5.78 -12.50
N GLY A 118 8.94 -5.59 -12.91
CA GLY A 118 9.30 -5.46 -14.33
C GLY A 118 8.83 -4.14 -14.97
N PRO A 119 9.33 -3.81 -16.16
CA PRO A 119 8.85 -2.67 -16.96
C PRO A 119 7.43 -2.91 -17.47
N SER A 120 6.64 -1.84 -17.64
CA SER A 120 5.27 -1.94 -18.19
C SER A 120 5.28 -2.41 -19.65
N PRO A 121 4.37 -3.32 -20.07
CA PRO A 121 4.31 -3.80 -21.45
C PRO A 121 3.86 -2.73 -22.47
N PHE A 122 3.38 -1.58 -21.99
CA PHE A 122 2.95 -0.43 -22.80
C PHE A 122 4.06 0.59 -23.11
N PHE A 123 5.27 0.39 -22.56
CA PHE A 123 6.39 1.29 -22.81
C PHE A 123 7.59 0.57 -23.47
N PRO A 124 8.44 1.29 -24.24
CA PRO A 124 9.57 0.70 -24.96
C PRO A 124 10.56 -0.07 -24.08
N GLU A 125 10.71 0.33 -22.81
CA GLU A 125 11.59 -0.32 -21.84
C GLU A 125 11.23 -1.79 -21.59
N TYR A 126 10.01 -2.21 -21.95
CA TYR A 126 9.61 -3.62 -21.89
C TYR A 126 10.50 -4.57 -22.70
N ALA A 127 11.07 -4.07 -23.80
CA ALA A 127 12.02 -4.84 -24.61
C ALA A 127 13.31 -5.17 -23.84
N LEU A 128 13.65 -4.35 -22.84
CA LEU A 128 14.85 -4.48 -22.01
C LEU A 128 14.61 -5.26 -20.71
N ARG A 129 13.41 -5.86 -20.54
CA ARG A 129 13.09 -6.63 -19.34
C ARG A 129 14.05 -7.80 -19.14
N ASP A 130 14.30 -8.14 -17.88
CA ASP A 130 14.96 -9.39 -17.52
C ASP A 130 14.01 -10.57 -17.78
N ARG A 131 14.31 -11.39 -18.79
CA ARG A 131 13.50 -12.56 -19.17
C ARG A 131 13.56 -13.71 -18.15
N GLY A 132 14.51 -13.69 -17.22
CA GLY A 132 14.57 -14.65 -16.11
C GLY A 132 13.65 -14.26 -14.95
N LYS A 133 13.32 -12.98 -14.82
CA LYS A 133 12.48 -12.45 -13.74
C LYS A 133 11.00 -12.53 -14.13
N VAL A 134 10.38 -13.66 -13.79
CA VAL A 134 8.98 -13.96 -14.12
C VAL A 134 8.22 -14.55 -12.94
N VAL A 135 6.89 -14.43 -12.93
CA VAL A 135 5.99 -15.13 -12.01
C VAL A 135 5.22 -16.19 -12.79
N LYS A 136 5.51 -17.46 -12.53
CA LYS A 136 4.82 -18.60 -13.17
C LYS A 136 3.35 -18.67 -12.72
N PRO A 137 2.49 -19.43 -13.44
CA PRO A 137 1.15 -19.76 -12.95
C PRO A 137 1.20 -20.29 -11.51
N ASP A 138 0.24 -19.88 -10.69
CA ASP A 138 0.15 -20.14 -9.25
C ASP A 138 1.33 -19.60 -8.41
N GLY A 139 2.21 -18.83 -9.03
CA GLY A 139 3.32 -18.16 -8.37
C GLY A 139 2.85 -17.00 -7.49
N ILE A 140 3.62 -16.73 -6.44
CA ILE A 140 3.40 -15.63 -5.50
C ILE A 140 4.57 -14.66 -5.61
N ILE A 141 4.27 -13.36 -5.55
CA ILE A 141 5.29 -12.31 -5.51
C ILE A 141 4.94 -11.24 -4.48
N ASP A 142 5.96 -10.74 -3.79
CA ASP A 142 5.88 -9.58 -2.92
C ASP A 142 6.36 -8.32 -3.66
N LEU A 143 5.49 -7.31 -3.73
CA LEU A 143 5.83 -5.96 -4.16
C LEU A 143 6.04 -5.10 -2.92
N VAL A 144 7.25 -4.57 -2.76
CA VAL A 144 7.66 -3.82 -1.55
C VAL A 144 7.88 -2.36 -1.90
N LEU A 145 7.31 -1.45 -1.10
CA LEU A 145 7.68 -0.04 -1.10
C LEU A 145 9.03 0.13 -0.41
N LEU A 146 10.07 0.36 -1.20
CA LEU A 146 11.43 0.58 -0.70
C LEU A 146 11.53 1.87 0.11
N ASP A 147 12.45 1.90 1.07
CA ASP A 147 12.68 3.06 1.95
C ASP A 147 12.99 4.36 1.16
N GLU A 148 13.75 4.27 0.08
CA GLU A 148 14.07 5.41 -0.80
C GLU A 148 12.81 6.01 -1.43
N ASN A 149 11.88 5.15 -1.87
CA ASN A 149 10.60 5.59 -2.43
C ASN A 149 9.70 6.17 -1.33
N TYR A 150 9.71 5.59 -0.12
CA TYR A 150 8.98 6.14 1.02
C TYR A 150 9.39 7.59 1.30
N GLU A 151 10.68 7.89 1.41
CA GLU A 151 11.16 9.25 1.70
C GLU A 151 10.78 10.24 0.60
N HIS A 152 10.83 9.81 -0.65
CA HIS A 152 10.41 10.61 -1.79
C HIS A 152 8.91 10.90 -1.73
N ILE A 153 8.08 9.88 -1.56
CA ILE A 153 6.61 10.00 -1.47
C ILE A 153 6.22 10.89 -0.29
N GLU A 154 6.83 10.70 0.87
CA GLU A 154 6.52 11.47 2.08
C GLU A 154 6.80 12.97 1.87
N ARG A 155 7.87 13.31 1.15
CA ARG A 155 8.18 14.68 0.74
C ARG A 155 7.10 15.24 -0.19
N PHE A 156 6.73 14.50 -1.23
CA PHE A 156 5.66 14.91 -2.16
C PHE A 156 4.33 15.11 -1.45
N LEU A 157 3.94 14.21 -0.55
CA LEU A 157 2.70 14.34 0.23
C LEU A 157 2.70 15.63 1.07
N ARG A 158 3.82 15.99 1.68
CA ARG A 158 3.95 17.27 2.42
C ARG A 158 3.82 18.49 1.49
N GLU A 159 4.47 18.47 0.33
CA GLU A 159 4.40 19.55 -0.66
C GLU A 159 2.98 19.74 -1.19
N LEU A 160 2.25 18.64 -1.40
CA LEU A 160 0.84 18.60 -1.78
C LEU A 160 -0.11 18.85 -0.59
N LYS A 161 0.43 19.28 0.55
CA LYS A 161 -0.30 19.64 1.77
C LYS A 161 -1.24 18.51 2.24
N TYR A 162 -0.80 17.25 2.18
CA TYR A 162 -1.52 16.17 2.85
C TYR A 162 -1.41 16.33 4.38
N PRO A 163 -2.37 15.77 5.13
CA PRO A 163 -2.19 15.61 6.58
C PRO A 163 -0.89 14.84 6.86
N ALA A 164 -0.20 15.21 7.93
CA ALA A 164 1.03 14.53 8.37
C ALA A 164 0.84 13.02 8.62
N SER A 165 -0.41 12.58 8.83
CA SER A 165 -0.75 11.20 9.10
C SER A 165 -1.78 10.69 8.09
N ILE A 166 -1.33 9.80 7.20
CA ILE A 166 -2.17 9.19 6.17
C ILE A 166 -3.11 8.18 6.82
N LYS A 167 -4.42 8.38 6.63
CA LYS A 167 -5.47 7.50 7.19
C LYS A 167 -5.92 6.40 6.27
N LYS A 168 -5.89 6.65 4.96
CA LYS A 168 -6.53 5.80 3.98
C LYS A 168 -5.64 5.66 2.76
N VAL A 169 -5.43 4.41 2.37
CA VAL A 169 -4.81 4.04 1.10
C VAL A 169 -5.78 3.16 0.32
N GLU A 170 -5.81 3.33 -0.99
CA GLU A 170 -6.52 2.48 -1.92
C GLU A 170 -5.52 1.77 -2.83
N LEU A 171 -5.70 0.46 -2.99
CA LEU A 171 -4.92 -0.36 -3.91
C LEU A 171 -5.72 -0.64 -5.16
N LEU A 172 -5.07 -0.57 -6.31
CA LEU A 172 -5.64 -0.89 -7.61
C LEU A 172 -4.62 -1.66 -8.44
N ILE A 173 -4.98 -2.85 -8.92
CA ILE A 173 -4.15 -3.54 -9.91
C ILE A 173 -4.31 -2.79 -11.23
N HIS A 174 -3.24 -2.15 -11.67
CA HIS A 174 -3.31 -1.26 -12.81
C HIS A 174 -3.00 -2.02 -14.11
N THR A 175 -1.87 -2.73 -14.16
CA THR A 175 -1.43 -3.44 -15.37
C THR A 175 -0.78 -4.78 -15.04
N VAL A 176 -1.01 -5.78 -15.90
CA VAL A 176 -0.34 -7.08 -15.89
C VAL A 176 0.11 -7.43 -17.31
N GLY A 177 1.41 -7.71 -17.50
CA GLY A 177 1.98 -8.16 -18.77
C GLY A 177 2.37 -9.63 -18.72
N PHE A 178 2.19 -10.33 -19.84
CA PHE A 178 2.42 -11.77 -19.95
C PHE A 178 3.52 -12.10 -20.98
N GLU A 179 4.12 -13.29 -20.83
CA GLU A 179 5.18 -13.77 -21.73
C GLU A 179 4.68 -14.02 -23.15
N ASP A 180 3.40 -14.37 -23.33
CA ASP A 180 2.77 -14.59 -24.64
C ASP A 180 2.52 -13.28 -25.42
N GLY A 181 2.92 -12.13 -24.87
CA GLY A 181 2.73 -10.82 -25.45
C GLY A 181 1.38 -10.18 -25.12
N THR A 182 0.46 -10.89 -24.46
CA THR A 182 -0.79 -10.29 -24.00
C THR A 182 -0.56 -9.40 -22.79
N ALA A 183 -1.48 -8.47 -22.56
CA ALA A 183 -1.50 -7.63 -21.37
C ALA A 183 -2.94 -7.42 -20.90
N TRP A 184 -3.09 -7.16 -19.61
CA TRP A 184 -4.33 -6.70 -19.01
C TRP A 184 -4.07 -5.32 -18.39
N SER A 185 -4.97 -4.37 -18.59
CA SER A 185 -4.88 -3.05 -17.96
C SER A 185 -6.26 -2.47 -17.69
N GLY A 186 -6.52 -2.06 -16.45
CA GLY A 186 -7.77 -1.40 -16.04
C GLY A 186 -9.04 -2.16 -16.44
N GLY A 187 -9.03 -3.49 -16.36
CA GLY A 187 -10.16 -4.35 -16.75
C GLY A 187 -10.27 -4.64 -18.26
N THR A 188 -9.27 -4.28 -19.07
CA THR A 188 -9.25 -4.51 -20.52
C THR A 188 -8.06 -5.37 -20.90
N TRP A 189 -8.30 -6.39 -21.73
CA TRP A 189 -7.25 -7.21 -22.32
C TRP A 189 -6.69 -6.55 -23.57
N PHE A 190 -5.41 -6.78 -23.84
CA PHE A 190 -4.65 -6.25 -24.97
C PHE A 190 -3.78 -7.36 -25.57
N TYR A 191 -3.55 -7.28 -26.88
CA TYR A 191 -2.71 -8.19 -27.65
C TYR A 191 -1.71 -7.39 -28.48
N ARG A 192 -0.58 -8.00 -28.85
CA ARG A 192 0.42 -7.39 -29.73
C ARG A 192 -0.17 -7.23 -31.13
N ASP A 193 -0.01 -6.05 -31.73
CA ASP A 193 -0.38 -5.85 -33.13
C ASP A 193 0.54 -6.73 -34.01
N PRO A 194 0.00 -7.65 -34.81
CA PRO A 194 0.80 -8.52 -35.68
C PRO A 194 1.59 -7.75 -36.74
N ASN A 195 1.17 -6.54 -37.11
CA ASN A 195 1.85 -5.68 -38.08
C ASN A 195 2.83 -4.72 -37.41
N LYS A 196 2.71 -4.52 -36.09
CA LYS A 196 3.53 -3.61 -35.30
C LYS A 196 3.79 -4.20 -33.91
N PRO A 197 4.78 -5.09 -33.76
CA PRO A 197 5.01 -5.83 -32.52
C PRO A 197 5.23 -4.95 -31.27
N ASP A 198 5.61 -3.69 -31.45
CA ASP A 198 5.79 -2.75 -30.32
C ASP A 198 4.49 -2.12 -29.83
N GLU A 199 3.39 -2.24 -30.59
CA GLU A 199 2.08 -1.71 -30.24
C GLU A 199 1.17 -2.80 -29.61
N LEU A 200 0.39 -2.39 -28.59
CA LEU A 200 -0.66 -3.20 -27.99
C LEU A 200 -2.02 -2.65 -28.41
N ILE A 201 -2.87 -3.53 -28.93
CA ILE A 201 -4.25 -3.21 -29.32
C ILE A 201 -5.24 -3.83 -28.34
N PRO A 202 -6.31 -3.11 -27.94
CA PRO A 202 -7.30 -3.65 -27.02
C PRO A 202 -8.06 -4.81 -27.68
N GLU A 203 -8.39 -5.82 -26.88
CA GLU A 203 -9.36 -6.84 -27.27
C GLU A 203 -10.70 -6.14 -27.52
N GLU A 204 -11.16 -6.17 -28.76
CA GLU A 204 -12.45 -5.59 -29.11
C GLU A 204 -13.53 -6.29 -28.28
N ARG A 205 -14.12 -5.56 -27.33
CA ARG A 205 -15.20 -6.10 -26.51
C ARG A 205 -16.36 -6.38 -27.45
N SER A 206 -16.79 -7.63 -27.56
CA SER A 206 -17.97 -7.97 -28.36
C SER A 206 -19.12 -7.00 -28.03
N PRO A 207 -19.74 -6.34 -29.03
CA PRO A 207 -20.64 -5.20 -28.83
C PRO A 207 -21.93 -5.46 -28.03
N GLY A 208 -22.10 -6.65 -27.44
CA GLY A 208 -23.27 -7.04 -26.63
C GLY A 208 -23.19 -6.77 -25.13
N ARG A 209 -22.04 -6.36 -24.56
CA ARG A 209 -21.94 -5.97 -23.13
C ARG A 209 -22.09 -4.46 -22.99
N ALA A 210 -23.34 -4.00 -23.02
CA ALA A 210 -23.70 -2.62 -22.72
C ALA A 210 -23.09 -2.16 -21.39
N ARG A 211 -22.43 -1.00 -21.42
CA ARG A 211 -21.78 -0.35 -20.28
C ARG A 211 -22.83 0.06 -19.26
N ASN A 212 -22.83 -0.56 -18.09
CA ASN A 212 -23.31 0.07 -16.87
C ASN A 212 -22.10 0.33 -15.97
N ARG A 213 -21.32 1.38 -16.30
CA ARG A 213 -20.23 1.86 -15.46
C ARG A 213 -20.14 3.38 -15.54
N SER A 214 -20.67 4.03 -14.51
CA SER A 214 -20.14 5.26 -13.93
C SER A 214 -18.75 4.99 -13.37
N ALA A 215 -17.77 4.77 -14.25
CA ALA A 215 -16.35 4.87 -13.89
C ALA A 215 -15.95 6.32 -14.12
N PHE A 216 -15.83 7.08 -13.03
CA PHE A 216 -15.14 8.37 -13.03
C PHE A 216 -13.69 8.11 -13.43
N PHE A 217 -13.34 8.40 -14.68
CA PHE A 217 -11.95 8.65 -15.06
C PHE A 217 -11.59 10.02 -14.50
N TRP A 218 -10.77 10.05 -13.45
CA TRP A 218 -10.01 11.24 -13.11
C TRP A 218 -8.73 11.20 -13.95
N LEU A 219 -8.68 12.06 -14.97
CA LEU A 219 -7.45 12.53 -15.61
C LEU A 219 -6.99 13.81 -14.89
#